data_AF-A0A6A4URW9-F1
#
_entry.id   AF-A0A6A4URW9-F1
#
_cell.length_a   1.000
_cell.length_b   1.000
_cell.length_c   1.000
_cell.angle_alpha   90.00
_cell.angle_beta   90.00
_cell.angle_gamma   90.00
#
_symmetry.space_group_name_H-M   'P 1'
#
loop_
_entity.id
_entity.type
_entity.pdbx_description
1 polymer ?
#
loop_
_entity_poly.entity_id
_entity_poly.type
_entity_poly.pdbx_seq_one_letter_code
_entity_poly.pdbx_strand_id
1 'polypeptide(L)'
;MTLLLSAPDGFASLGLRAYLRGCAMVWLAPALLGMLALGLQWLAGSQSWGDGWLMLWAFSVLLVFSPALTWFGLVLVSPLVAVLMDRGWFGYIPATALGLAVGAATGYLIGNPLAITFGAAMLAALRVILARICPQAFVI
;
A
#
# COMPACT_ATOMS: atom_id res chain seq x y z
N MET A 1 8.72 -20.09 7.17
CA MET A 1 7.53 -20.39 6.31
C MET A 1 6.67 -19.14 6.01
N THR A 2 7.21 -17.92 6.09
CA THR A 2 6.45 -16.65 6.03
C THR A 2 6.17 -16.11 4.63
N LEU A 3 6.65 -16.80 3.58
CA LEU A 3 6.43 -16.42 2.18
C LEU A 3 5.02 -16.72 1.71
N LEU A 4 4.47 -17.87 2.09
CA LEU A 4 3.14 -18.34 1.66
C LEU A 4 2.11 -18.21 2.78
N LEU A 5 2.52 -18.44 4.02
CA LEU A 5 1.61 -18.56 5.15
C LEU A 5 1.82 -17.41 6.15
N SER A 6 0.81 -17.19 6.98
CA SER A 6 0.78 -16.39 8.21
C SER A 6 0.22 -17.25 9.35
N ALA A 7 0.19 -16.73 10.58
CA ALA A 7 -0.43 -17.46 11.69
C ALA A 7 -1.95 -17.61 11.42
N PRO A 8 -2.57 -18.75 11.75
CA PRO A 8 -4.02 -18.87 11.77
C PRO A 8 -4.61 -17.89 12.80
N ASP A 9 -5.85 -17.45 12.58
CA ASP A 9 -6.51 -16.42 13.41
C ASP A 9 -5.72 -15.10 13.49
N GLY A 10 -4.97 -14.80 12.41
CA GLY A 10 -4.11 -13.62 12.33
C GLY A 10 -4.86 -12.29 12.41
N PHE A 11 -6.11 -12.23 11.92
CA PHE A 11 -6.91 -11.01 12.04
C PHE A 11 -7.56 -10.91 13.43
N ALA A 12 -7.99 -12.01 14.02
CA ALA A 12 -8.44 -12.04 15.42
C ALA A 12 -7.36 -11.56 16.41
N SER A 13 -6.11 -11.99 16.22
CA SER A 13 -4.96 -11.59 17.05
C SER A 13 -4.53 -10.14 16.83
N LEU A 14 -4.60 -9.63 15.60
CA LEU A 14 -4.33 -8.23 15.29
C LEU A 14 -5.43 -7.29 15.81
N GLY A 15 -6.70 -7.68 15.60
CA GLY A 15 -7.88 -6.89 15.92
C GLY A 15 -8.14 -5.73 14.95
N LEU A 16 -9.41 -5.34 14.84
CA LEU A 16 -9.89 -4.33 13.89
C LEU A 16 -9.14 -2.99 14.01
N ARG A 17 -8.85 -2.53 15.24
CA ARG A 17 -8.18 -1.23 15.45
C ARG A 17 -6.78 -1.19 14.87
N ALA A 18 -5.97 -2.24 15.09
CA ALA A 18 -4.61 -2.30 14.59
C ALA A 18 -4.60 -2.51 13.06
N TYR A 19 -5.57 -3.27 12.56
CA TYR A 19 -5.79 -3.42 11.13
C TYR A 19 -6.11 -2.10 10.42
N LEU A 20 -7.08 -1.33 10.94
CA LEU A 20 -7.42 -0.01 10.40
C LEU A 20 -6.23 0.97 10.47
N ARG A 21 -5.42 0.90 11.54
CA ARG A 21 -4.16 1.67 11.63
C ARG A 21 -3.18 1.29 10.53
N GLY A 22 -3.00 -0.01 10.26
CA GLY A 22 -2.14 -0.48 9.17
C GLY A 22 -2.62 0.00 7.81
N CYS A 23 -3.92 -0.08 7.55
CA CYS A 23 -4.53 0.47 6.33
C CYS A 23 -4.32 1.98 6.23
N ALA A 24 -4.53 2.73 7.31
CA ALA A 24 -4.29 4.18 7.31
C ALA A 24 -2.81 4.52 7.04
N MET A 25 -1.87 3.76 7.63
CA MET A 25 -0.44 3.95 7.40
C MET A 25 -0.07 3.69 5.94
N VAL A 26 -0.51 2.57 5.34
CA VAL A 26 -0.19 2.26 3.94
C VAL A 26 -0.84 3.25 2.97
N TRP A 27 -2.01 3.76 3.33
CA TRP A 27 -2.76 4.74 2.56
C TRP A 27 -2.12 6.14 2.58
N LEU A 28 -1.61 6.57 3.74
CA LEU A 28 -1.00 7.90 3.93
C LEU A 28 0.50 7.93 3.59
N ALA A 29 1.19 6.80 3.63
CA ALA A 29 2.64 6.74 3.40
C ALA A 29 3.08 7.39 2.08
N PRO A 30 2.43 7.16 0.93
CA PRO A 30 2.85 7.80 -0.31
C PRO A 30 2.62 9.31 -0.28
N ALA A 31 1.54 9.80 0.35
CA ALA A 31 1.30 11.23 0.49
C ALA A 31 2.34 11.92 1.36
N LEU A 32 2.75 11.29 2.46
CA LEU A 32 3.85 11.79 3.30
C LEU A 32 5.17 11.85 2.51
N LEU A 33 5.46 10.84 1.71
CA LEU A 33 6.65 10.83 0.83
C LEU A 33 6.57 11.92 -0.23
N GLY A 34 5.40 12.13 -0.86
CA GLY A 34 5.17 13.19 -1.82
C GLY A 34 5.35 14.59 -1.23
N MET A 35 4.80 14.84 -0.03
CA MET A 35 4.98 16.10 0.69
C MET A 35 6.44 16.37 1.04
N LEU A 36 7.16 15.34 1.51
CA LEU A 36 8.59 15.46 1.82
C LEU A 36 9.41 15.73 0.55
N ALA A 37 9.12 15.04 -0.55
CA ALA A 37 9.80 15.26 -1.82
C ALA A 37 9.55 16.69 -2.36
N LEU A 38 8.33 17.19 -2.26
CA LEU A 38 7.99 18.57 -2.63
C LEU A 38 8.68 19.60 -1.72
N GLY A 39 8.73 19.34 -0.41
CA GLY A 39 9.43 20.20 0.55
C GLY A 39 10.93 20.29 0.25
N LEU A 40 11.58 19.16 -0.04
CA LEU A 40 12.98 19.13 -0.45
C LEU A 40 13.23 19.86 -1.78
N GLN A 41 12.35 19.67 -2.76
CA GLN A 41 12.40 20.39 -4.04
C GLN A 41 12.27 21.90 -3.88
N TRP A 42 11.34 22.33 -3.02
CA TRP A 42 11.15 23.74 -2.68
C TRP A 42 12.40 24.32 -2.00
N LEU A 43 12.96 23.62 -1.01
CA LEU A 43 14.21 24.03 -0.33
C LEU A 43 15.41 24.08 -1.28
N ALA A 44 15.45 23.20 -2.27
CA ALA A 44 16.53 23.16 -3.26
C ALA A 44 16.38 24.22 -4.39
N GLY A 45 15.27 24.96 -4.44
CA GLY A 45 15.02 25.92 -5.52
C GLY A 45 14.82 25.26 -6.89
N SER A 46 14.32 24.02 -6.91
CA SER A 46 14.24 23.20 -8.13
C SER A 46 13.33 23.78 -9.23
N GLN A 47 12.52 24.79 -8.91
CA GLN A 47 11.74 25.58 -9.87
C GLN A 47 12.62 26.23 -10.95
N SER A 48 13.92 26.41 -10.67
CA SER A 48 14.87 27.04 -11.58
C SER A 48 15.65 26.04 -12.46
N TRP A 49 15.45 24.73 -12.29
CA TRP A 49 16.38 23.70 -12.80
C TRP A 49 15.96 23.05 -14.15
N GLY A 50 14.93 23.58 -14.82
CA GLY A 50 14.51 23.16 -16.16
C GLY A 50 13.62 21.91 -16.25
N ASP A 51 13.34 21.46 -17.47
CA ASP A 51 12.27 20.50 -17.81
C ASP A 51 12.41 19.11 -17.18
N GLY A 52 13.63 18.66 -16.88
CA GLY A 52 13.86 17.35 -16.24
C GLY A 52 13.27 17.23 -14.83
N TRP A 53 13.10 18.36 -14.14
CA TRP A 53 12.49 18.39 -12.80
C TRP A 53 10.98 18.44 -12.82
N LEU A 54 10.37 18.74 -13.97
CA LEU A 54 8.92 18.72 -14.15
C LEU A 54 8.36 17.32 -13.89
N MET A 55 9.07 16.27 -14.33
CA MET A 55 8.68 14.88 -14.09
C MET A 55 8.73 14.50 -12.60
N LEU A 56 9.79 14.90 -11.89
CA LEU A 56 9.87 14.60 -10.46
C LEU A 56 8.83 15.39 -9.65
N TRP A 57 8.60 16.65 -10.02
CA TRP A 57 7.56 17.46 -9.43
C TRP A 57 6.17 16.82 -9.65
N ALA A 58 5.84 16.46 -10.89
CA ALA A 58 4.58 15.80 -11.23
C ALA A 58 4.41 14.47 -10.48
N PHE A 59 5.46 13.66 -10.37
CA PHE A 59 5.44 12.43 -9.59
C PHE A 59 5.19 12.68 -8.10
N SER A 60 5.82 13.71 -7.54
CA SER A 60 5.65 14.09 -6.13
C SER A 60 4.23 14.58 -5.85
N VAL A 61 3.64 15.35 -6.78
CA VAL A 61 2.23 15.76 -6.72
C VAL A 61 1.30 14.54 -6.80
N LEU A 62 1.55 13.61 -7.72
CA LEU A 62 0.77 12.37 -7.83
C LEU A 62 0.82 11.54 -6.53
N LEU A 63 1.97 11.50 -5.85
CA LEU A 63 2.09 10.85 -4.54
C LEU A 63 1.26 11.56 -3.46
N VAL A 64 1.22 12.89 -3.44
CA VAL A 64 0.36 13.65 -2.51
C VAL A 64 -1.13 13.35 -2.73
N PHE A 65 -1.56 13.23 -3.99
CA PHE A 65 -2.94 12.91 -4.33
C PHE A 65 -3.26 11.41 -4.29
N SER A 66 -2.28 10.53 -4.07
CA SER A 66 -2.49 9.09 -4.05
C SER A 66 -3.61 8.63 -3.10
N PRO A 67 -3.80 9.20 -1.90
CA PRO A 67 -4.86 8.73 -1.00
C PRO A 67 -6.25 8.91 -1.60
N ALA A 68 -6.48 10.02 -2.31
CA ALA A 68 -7.74 10.29 -3.00
C ALA A 68 -8.01 9.30 -4.16
N LEU A 69 -6.95 8.68 -4.69
CA LEU A 69 -7.03 7.74 -5.81
C LEU A 69 -7.09 6.27 -5.35
N THR A 70 -6.55 5.94 -4.17
CA THR A 70 -6.37 4.54 -3.72
C THR A 70 -7.35 4.08 -2.64
N TRP A 71 -8.12 4.98 -2.03
CA TRP A 71 -9.06 4.63 -0.95
C TRP A 71 -10.09 3.57 -1.38
N PHE A 72 -10.62 3.67 -2.61
CA PHE A 72 -11.63 2.75 -3.12
C PHE A 72 -11.09 1.31 -3.25
N GLY A 73 -9.87 1.15 -3.77
CA GLY A 73 -9.21 -0.14 -3.86
C GLY A 73 -8.92 -0.75 -2.49
N LEU A 74 -8.52 0.08 -1.51
CA LEU A 74 -8.28 -0.34 -0.13
C LEU A 74 -9.56 -0.82 0.56
N VAL A 75 -10.68 -0.10 0.39
CA VAL A 75 -11.97 -0.49 0.97
C VAL A 75 -12.45 -1.82 0.40
N LEU A 76 -12.32 -2.02 -0.91
CA LEU A 76 -12.73 -3.27 -1.57
C LEU A 76 -11.86 -4.47 -1.18
N VAL A 77 -10.53 -4.28 -1.08
CA VAL A 77 -9.63 -5.40 -0.78
C VAL A 77 -9.55 -5.73 0.71
N SER A 78 -9.91 -4.78 1.57
CA SER A 78 -9.83 -4.94 3.01
C SER A 78 -10.50 -6.20 3.57
N PRO A 79 -11.76 -6.54 3.24
CA PRO A 79 -12.39 -7.77 3.73
C PRO A 79 -11.67 -9.03 3.26
N LEU A 80 -11.13 -9.04 2.04
CA LEU A 80 -10.36 -10.17 1.52
C LEU A 80 -9.05 -10.37 2.31
N VAL A 81 -8.36 -9.28 2.64
CA VAL A 81 -7.16 -9.34 3.48
C VAL A 81 -7.49 -9.91 4.87
N ALA A 82 -8.56 -9.45 5.50
CA ALA A 82 -8.98 -9.95 6.81
C ALA A 82 -9.25 -11.48 6.78
N VAL A 83 -9.97 -11.95 5.76
CA VAL A 83 -10.25 -13.39 5.56
C VAL A 83 -8.96 -14.19 5.34
N LEU A 84 -8.03 -13.69 4.50
CA LEU A 84 -6.76 -14.37 4.27
C LEU A 84 -5.89 -14.43 5.53
N MET A 85 -5.93 -13.38 6.36
CA MET A 85 -5.21 -13.36 7.63
C MET A 85 -5.76 -14.37 8.63
N ASP A 86 -7.09 -14.47 8.78
CA ASP A 86 -7.70 -15.47 9.66
C ASP A 86 -7.45 -16.91 9.18
N ARG A 87 -7.39 -17.13 7.86
CA ARG A 87 -7.04 -18.44 7.29
C ARG A 87 -5.55 -18.78 7.37
N GLY A 88 -4.68 -17.85 7.83
CA GLY A 88 -3.24 -18.06 7.87
C GLY A 88 -2.57 -18.04 6.48
N TRP A 89 -3.21 -17.43 5.47
CA TRP A 89 -2.76 -17.41 4.08
C TRP A 89 -2.27 -16.02 3.64
N PHE A 90 -1.99 -15.11 4.58
CA PHE A 90 -1.53 -13.75 4.26
C PHE A 90 0.00 -13.62 4.31
N GLY A 91 0.70 -14.53 3.61
CA GLY A 91 2.14 -14.45 3.35
C GLY A 91 2.51 -13.37 2.32
N TYR A 92 3.80 -13.17 2.04
CA TYR A 92 4.27 -12.21 1.02
C TYR A 92 3.74 -12.51 -0.39
N ILE A 93 3.74 -13.79 -0.80
CA ILE A 93 3.29 -14.19 -2.14
C ILE A 93 1.78 -13.97 -2.28
N PRO A 94 0.91 -14.48 -1.38
CA PRO A 94 -0.53 -14.20 -1.45
C PRO A 94 -0.86 -12.71 -1.37
N ALA A 95 -0.17 -11.94 -0.53
CA ALA A 95 -0.39 -10.49 -0.44
C ALA A 95 -0.07 -9.80 -1.77
N THR A 96 1.07 -10.13 -2.38
CA THR A 96 1.47 -9.56 -3.68
C THR A 96 0.53 -10.00 -4.80
N ALA A 97 0.13 -11.29 -4.83
CA ALA A 97 -0.80 -11.83 -5.82
C ALA A 97 -2.19 -11.19 -5.72
N LEU A 98 -2.72 -11.02 -4.51
CA LEU A 98 -3.96 -10.27 -4.28
C LEU A 98 -3.81 -8.82 -4.74
N GLY A 99 -2.64 -8.22 -4.49
CA GLY A 99 -2.36 -6.84 -4.88
C GLY A 99 -2.33 -6.66 -6.39
N LEU A 100 -1.72 -7.61 -7.12
CA LEU A 100 -1.75 -7.67 -8.58
C LEU A 100 -3.18 -7.84 -9.10
N ALA A 101 -3.98 -8.72 -8.50
CA ALA A 101 -5.36 -8.97 -8.93
C ALA A 101 -6.25 -7.73 -8.74
N VAL A 102 -6.19 -7.10 -7.57
CA VAL A 102 -6.96 -5.87 -7.29
C VAL A 102 -6.42 -4.70 -8.11
N GLY A 103 -5.12 -4.60 -8.28
CA GLY A 103 -4.49 -3.59 -9.12
C GLY A 103 -4.89 -3.76 -10.60
N ALA A 104 -5.01 -4.98 -11.10
CA ALA A 104 -5.50 -5.27 -12.44
C ALA A 104 -6.98 -4.91 -12.61
N ALA A 105 -7.83 -5.27 -11.65
CA ALA A 105 -9.24 -4.87 -11.65
C ALA A 105 -9.39 -3.35 -11.64
N THR A 106 -8.64 -2.67 -10.78
CA THR A 106 -8.62 -1.21 -10.68
C THR A 106 -8.11 -0.59 -11.99
N GLY A 107 -7.01 -1.13 -12.53
CA GLY A 107 -6.40 -0.67 -13.78
C GLY A 107 -7.32 -0.81 -14.98
N TYR A 108 -8.11 -1.88 -15.03
CA TYR A 108 -9.17 -2.06 -16.03
C TYR A 108 -10.25 -0.98 -15.92
N LEU A 109 -10.69 -0.65 -14.69
CA LEU A 109 -11.73 0.36 -14.46
C LEU A 109 -11.28 1.79 -14.79
N ILE A 110 -10.01 2.12 -14.50
CA ILE A 110 -9.48 3.48 -14.69
C ILE A 110 -8.70 3.65 -15.99
N GLY A 111 -8.54 2.59 -16.79
CA GLY A 111 -7.76 2.59 -18.03
C GLY A 111 -6.26 2.83 -17.82
N ASN A 112 -5.71 2.44 -16.67
CA ASN A 112 -4.30 2.69 -16.33
C ASN A 112 -3.58 1.41 -15.85
N PRO A 113 -2.61 0.86 -16.60
CA PRO A 113 -1.91 -0.37 -16.23
C PRO A 113 -0.99 -0.20 -15.01
N LEU A 114 -0.61 1.03 -14.64
CA LEU A 114 0.20 1.29 -13.44
C LEU A 114 -0.53 0.86 -12.16
N ALA A 115 -1.86 0.79 -12.17
CA ALA A 115 -2.64 0.32 -11.02
C ALA A 115 -2.23 -1.11 -10.57
N ILE A 116 -1.76 -1.95 -11.49
CA ILE A 116 -1.30 -3.32 -11.18
C ILE A 116 -0.11 -3.31 -10.23
N THR A 117 0.94 -2.58 -10.60
CA THR A 117 2.18 -2.51 -9.81
C THR A 117 1.96 -1.77 -8.49
N PHE A 118 1.12 -0.73 -8.50
CA PHE A 118 0.71 -0.04 -7.28
C PHE A 118 -0.09 -0.94 -6.34
N GLY A 119 -1.03 -1.74 -6.84
CA GLY A 119 -1.80 -2.68 -6.01
C GLY A 119 -0.91 -3.73 -5.35
N ALA A 120 0.04 -4.28 -6.11
CA ALA A 120 1.04 -5.22 -5.60
C ALA A 120 1.90 -4.60 -4.50
N ALA A 121 2.47 -3.42 -4.76
CA ALA A 121 3.30 -2.69 -3.80
C ALA A 121 2.52 -2.32 -2.54
N MET A 122 1.27 -1.88 -2.69
CA MET A 122 0.41 -1.49 -1.57
C MET A 122 0.13 -2.66 -0.64
N LEU A 123 -0.25 -3.84 -1.15
CA LEU A 123 -0.52 -4.99 -0.28
C LEU A 123 0.74 -5.63 0.29
N ALA A 124 1.86 -5.60 -0.43
CA ALA A 124 3.15 -5.99 0.13
C ALA A 124 3.54 -5.07 1.30
N ALA A 125 3.39 -3.76 1.13
CA ALA A 125 3.65 -2.78 2.18
C ALA A 125 2.69 -2.93 3.37
N LEU A 126 1.39 -3.15 3.13
CA LEU A 126 0.42 -3.42 4.18
C LEU A 126 0.83 -4.63 5.00
N ARG A 127 1.21 -5.74 4.34
CA ARG A 127 1.69 -6.94 5.02
C ARG A 127 2.90 -6.65 5.90
N VAL A 128 3.87 -5.87 5.42
CA VAL A 128 5.04 -5.46 6.22
C VAL A 128 4.62 -4.65 7.44
N ILE A 129 3.74 -3.66 7.26
CA ILE A 129 3.25 -2.80 8.34
C ILE A 129 2.51 -3.63 9.39
N LEU A 130 1.62 -4.52 8.98
CA LEU A 130 0.87 -5.38 9.90
C LEU A 130 1.80 -6.33 10.68
N ALA A 131 2.82 -6.90 10.03
CA ALA A 131 3.82 -7.72 10.70
C ALA A 131 4.68 -6.94 11.71
N ARG A 132 4.83 -5.62 11.53
CA ARG A 132 5.48 -4.74 12.50
C ARG A 132 4.57 -4.38 13.67
N ILE A 133 3.28 -4.17 13.40
CA ILE A 133 2.29 -3.82 14.44
C ILE A 133 1.98 -5.04 15.33
N CYS A 134 1.77 -6.21 14.73
CA CYS A 134 1.50 -7.45 15.44
C CYS A 134 2.32 -8.61 14.83
N PRO A 135 3.55 -8.83 15.31
CA PRO A 135 4.39 -9.91 14.82
C PRO A 135 3.75 -11.30 14.99
N GLN A 136 2.99 -11.49 16.08
CA GLN A 136 2.35 -12.76 16.43
C GLN A 136 1.36 -13.25 15.36
N ALA A 137 0.73 -12.35 14.61
CA ALA A 137 -0.16 -12.70 13.50
C ALA A 137 0.59 -13.32 12.28
N PHE A 138 1.93 -13.32 12.29
CA PHE A 138 2.76 -13.74 11.16
C PHE A 138 3.90 -14.70 11.52
N VAL A 139 4.07 -15.03 12.81
CA VAL A 139 5.03 -16.05 13.26
C VAL A 139 4.34 -17.42 13.14
N ILE A 140 5.01 -18.35 12.46
CA ILE A 140 4.57 -19.74 12.24
C ILE A 140 5.55 -20.65 12.96
#